data_AF-A0A3M0ZD41-F1
#
_entry.id   AF-A0A3M0ZD41-F1
#
_cell.length_a   1.000
_cell.length_b   1.000
_cell.length_c   1.000
_cell.angle_alpha   90.00
_cell.angle_beta   90.00
_cell.angle_gamma   90.00
#
_symmetry.space_group_name_H-M   'P 1'
#
loop_
_entity.id
_entity.type
_entity.pdbx_description
1 polymer ?
#
loop_
_entity_poly.entity_id
_entity_poly.type
_entity_poly.pdbx_seq_one_letter_code
_entity_poly.pdbx_strand_id
1 'polypeptide(L)'
;MKRLGNLVLAVLVAMPAAAGAQESSDIKPLIRCQRKIARAGSTYANRTVRYTLRCTNEISECQINCENGVYGPPCGENPPPCCDPNDPGSNAQYADCLDNAQEICDKMDAKTVAAEQHKRDAITRVCSQLTTEQLCGASTPGLNFVTLNAGCEALIPGYECNLENFLDCVGGPLQKQLAEQMSALLDPRAPEAIALIPGLDTQITGIPIARKVSGSLAPGKADVWALDGTAEDPVKVLVRLRDDNGNGTSNLEPVLTYIGTDGVTPVPNVSFATAPCNVPNVCGRPCPQFKRRFPFTGTYFIKIQASQANGCTGGDYQIVVVTPGGNVPTLIADDVNP
;
A
#
# COMPACT_ATOMS: atom_id res chain seq x y z
N MET A 1 -25.07 -76.53 -2.93
CA MET A 1 -23.71 -76.25 -3.43
C MET A 1 -22.85 -75.74 -2.28
N LYS A 2 -21.75 -76.45 -2.03
CA LYS A 2 -20.47 -76.07 -1.39
C LYS A 2 -20.43 -75.22 -0.09
N ARG A 3 -20.02 -75.93 0.98
CA ARG A 3 -19.02 -75.67 2.06
C ARG A 3 -19.24 -74.46 2.99
N LEU A 4 -19.43 -74.63 4.32
CA LEU A 4 -18.52 -75.11 5.40
C LEU A 4 -17.22 -74.32 5.56
N GLY A 5 -17.01 -73.75 6.75
CA GLY A 5 -15.72 -73.30 7.30
C GLY A 5 -15.85 -72.24 8.39
N ASN A 6 -16.18 -72.64 9.64
CA ASN A 6 -15.34 -72.55 10.87
C ASN A 6 -15.07 -71.12 11.41
N LEU A 7 -15.62 -70.74 12.58
CA LEU A 7 -15.05 -70.92 13.95
C LEU A 7 -13.60 -70.42 14.04
N VAL A 8 -13.28 -69.37 14.82
CA VAL A 8 -12.83 -69.41 16.24
C VAL A 8 -12.64 -67.93 16.68
N LEU A 9 -13.37 -67.43 17.68
CA LEU A 9 -13.02 -67.26 19.12
C LEU A 9 -12.14 -66.01 19.46
N ALA A 10 -12.79 -65.06 20.16
CA ALA A 10 -12.37 -64.19 21.28
C ALA A 10 -10.93 -63.62 21.38
N VAL A 11 -10.81 -62.32 21.70
CA VAL A 11 -10.18 -61.80 22.94
C VAL A 11 -10.71 -60.38 23.25
N LEU A 12 -11.05 -60.16 24.53
CA LEU A 12 -11.42 -58.90 25.17
C LEU A 12 -10.30 -57.84 25.13
N VAL A 13 -10.67 -56.56 25.04
CA VAL A 13 -10.13 -55.53 25.95
C VAL A 13 -11.27 -54.59 26.37
N ALA A 14 -11.48 -54.52 27.68
CA ALA A 14 -12.36 -53.57 28.33
C ALA A 14 -11.77 -52.15 28.32
N MET A 15 -12.62 -51.16 28.04
CA MET A 15 -12.73 -49.78 28.58
C MET A 15 -11.46 -49.04 29.07
N PRO A 16 -11.36 -47.71 28.82
CA PRO A 16 -12.14 -46.79 29.66
C PRO A 16 -12.99 -45.79 28.88
N ALA A 17 -14.16 -45.55 29.46
CA ALA A 17 -14.85 -44.28 29.34
C ALA A 17 -13.88 -43.15 29.74
N ALA A 18 -13.47 -42.36 28.76
CA ALA A 18 -13.03 -41.00 28.96
C ALA A 18 -13.94 -40.07 28.15
N ALA A 19 -15.25 -40.20 28.35
CA ALA A 19 -16.09 -39.02 28.49
C ALA A 19 -15.78 -38.38 29.86
N GLY A 20 -14.49 -38.10 30.08
CA GLY A 20 -14.03 -37.29 31.17
C GLY A 20 -14.43 -35.88 30.80
N ALA A 21 -15.33 -35.32 31.59
CA ALA A 21 -15.52 -33.90 31.80
C ALA A 21 -14.51 -33.06 31.01
N GLN A 22 -14.90 -32.60 29.81
CA GLN A 22 -14.35 -31.36 29.33
C GLN A 22 -14.91 -30.34 30.31
N GLU A 23 -14.16 -30.13 31.40
CA GLU A 23 -14.29 -28.96 32.24
C GLU A 23 -14.58 -27.83 31.27
N SER A 24 -15.64 -27.08 31.55
CA SER A 24 -15.83 -25.75 31.04
C SER A 24 -14.70 -24.84 31.57
N SER A 25 -13.45 -25.23 31.35
CA SER A 25 -12.26 -24.42 31.49
C SER A 25 -12.60 -23.18 30.67
N ASP A 26 -12.74 -22.07 31.38
CA ASP A 26 -13.56 -20.94 30.94
C ASP A 26 -13.26 -20.62 29.47
N ILE A 27 -14.28 -20.67 28.61
CA ILE A 27 -14.20 -20.21 27.22
C ILE A 27 -13.76 -18.72 27.16
N LYS A 28 -13.92 -17.98 28.26
CA LYS A 28 -13.59 -16.55 28.39
C LYS A 28 -12.10 -16.24 28.16
N PRO A 29 -11.12 -16.86 28.86
CA PRO A 29 -9.70 -16.81 28.52
C PRO A 29 -9.39 -17.09 27.04
N LEU A 30 -10.00 -18.13 26.46
CA LEU A 30 -9.80 -18.51 25.05
C LEU A 30 -10.26 -17.41 24.09
N ILE A 31 -11.49 -16.92 24.26
CA ILE A 31 -12.04 -15.81 23.46
C ILE A 31 -11.19 -14.54 23.64
N ARG A 32 -10.73 -14.25 24.86
CA ARG A 32 -9.89 -13.08 25.14
C ARG A 32 -8.56 -13.17 24.40
N CYS A 33 -7.91 -14.33 24.43
CA CYS A 33 -6.69 -14.60 23.69
C CYS A 33 -6.91 -14.48 22.18
N GLN A 34 -7.94 -15.14 21.63
CA GLN A 34 -8.25 -15.08 20.20
C GLN A 34 -8.54 -13.65 19.72
N ARG A 35 -9.37 -12.89 20.45
CA ARG A 35 -9.63 -11.47 20.13
C ARG A 35 -8.36 -10.64 20.21
N LYS A 36 -7.46 -10.95 21.13
CA LYS A 36 -6.19 -10.25 21.26
C LYS A 36 -5.28 -10.55 20.07
N ILE A 37 -5.16 -11.81 19.65
CA ILE A 37 -4.43 -12.23 18.44
C ILE A 37 -4.97 -11.49 17.22
N ALA A 38 -6.28 -11.52 16.98
CA ALA A 38 -6.89 -10.86 15.84
C ALA A 38 -6.62 -9.34 15.83
N ARG A 39 -6.81 -8.66 16.97
CA ARG A 39 -6.58 -7.20 17.08
C ARG A 39 -5.11 -6.82 16.99
N ALA A 40 -4.22 -7.60 17.61
CA ALA A 40 -2.78 -7.35 17.56
C ALA A 40 -2.25 -7.60 16.14
N GLY A 41 -2.70 -8.68 15.49
CA GLY A 41 -2.41 -9.00 14.10
C GLY A 41 -2.89 -7.92 13.13
N SER A 42 -4.13 -7.43 13.26
CA SER A 42 -4.63 -6.35 12.40
C SER A 42 -3.89 -5.03 12.60
N THR A 43 -3.56 -4.69 13.85
CA THR A 43 -2.78 -3.48 14.18
C THR A 43 -1.38 -3.57 13.60
N TYR A 44 -0.74 -4.73 13.71
CA TYR A 44 0.56 -4.98 13.10
C TYR A 44 0.47 -4.86 11.58
N ALA A 45 -0.46 -5.57 10.93
CA ALA A 45 -0.60 -5.57 9.47
C ALA A 45 -0.78 -4.15 8.94
N ASN A 46 -1.65 -3.35 9.56
CA ASN A 46 -1.84 -1.94 9.18
C ASN A 46 -0.54 -1.12 9.32
N ARG A 47 0.23 -1.33 10.39
CA ARG A 47 1.53 -0.65 10.56
C ARG A 47 2.54 -1.07 9.51
N THR A 48 2.72 -2.37 9.27
CA THR A 48 3.65 -2.90 8.28
C THR A 48 3.33 -2.35 6.90
N VAL A 49 2.06 -2.37 6.48
CA VAL A 49 1.66 -1.81 5.18
C VAL A 49 1.96 -0.32 5.08
N ARG A 50 1.72 0.46 6.14
CA ARG A 50 2.08 1.89 6.17
C ARG A 50 3.58 2.11 6.08
N TYR A 51 4.37 1.26 6.72
CA TYR A 51 5.83 1.34 6.70
C TYR A 51 6.38 0.98 5.31
N THR A 52 5.89 -0.11 4.72
CA THR A 52 6.19 -0.50 3.34
C THR A 52 5.81 0.61 2.36
N LEU A 53 4.59 1.16 2.45
CA LEU A 53 4.15 2.24 1.57
C LEU A 53 4.96 3.52 1.72
N ARG A 54 5.45 3.80 2.93
CA ARG A 54 6.36 4.93 3.11
C ARG A 54 7.67 4.68 2.37
N CYS A 55 8.29 3.51 2.54
CA CYS A 55 9.49 3.14 1.80
C CYS A 55 9.28 3.22 0.28
N THR A 56 8.21 2.58 -0.23
CA THR A 56 7.78 2.66 -1.64
C THR A 56 7.67 4.10 -2.13
N ASN A 57 7.03 4.98 -1.35
CA ASN A 57 6.82 6.36 -1.77
C ASN A 57 8.14 7.12 -1.93
N GLU A 58 9.10 6.95 -1.02
CA GLU A 58 10.41 7.63 -1.10
C GLU A 58 11.21 7.12 -2.33
N ILE A 59 11.24 5.81 -2.57
CA ILE A 59 11.89 5.24 -3.76
C ILE A 59 11.21 5.73 -5.03
N SER A 60 9.87 5.73 -5.04
CA SER A 60 9.11 6.20 -6.18
C SER A 60 9.37 7.67 -6.47
N GLU A 61 9.58 8.51 -5.45
CA GLU A 61 9.92 9.93 -5.59
C GLU A 61 11.29 10.11 -6.24
N CYS A 62 12.29 9.30 -5.88
CA CYS A 62 13.58 9.28 -6.56
C CYS A 62 13.48 8.85 -8.03
N GLN A 63 12.80 7.74 -8.32
CA GLN A 63 12.61 7.24 -9.69
C GLN A 63 11.89 8.26 -10.56
N ILE A 64 10.84 8.87 -10.00
CA ILE A 64 10.15 10.00 -10.58
C ILE A 64 11.11 11.13 -10.88
N ASN A 65 11.94 11.55 -9.92
CA ASN A 65 12.86 12.67 -10.11
C ASN A 65 13.91 12.35 -11.19
N CYS A 66 14.24 11.08 -11.36
CA CYS A 66 15.07 10.59 -12.46
C CYS A 66 14.37 10.68 -13.82
N GLU A 67 13.16 10.14 -13.96
CA GLU A 67 12.30 10.27 -15.17
C GLU A 67 12.06 11.74 -15.55
N ASN A 68 12.00 12.57 -14.52
CA ASN A 68 11.77 14.00 -14.57
C ASN A 68 12.97 14.82 -15.01
N GLY A 69 14.14 14.22 -15.21
CA GLY A 69 15.34 14.96 -15.59
C GLY A 69 15.96 15.80 -14.47
N VAL A 70 15.48 15.67 -13.22
CA VAL A 70 15.98 16.44 -12.06
C VAL A 70 17.46 16.16 -11.81
N TYR A 71 17.87 14.91 -12.02
CA TYR A 71 19.24 14.47 -11.85
C TYR A 71 20.07 14.55 -13.14
N GLY A 72 19.42 14.70 -14.30
CA GLY A 72 20.05 14.75 -15.62
C GLY A 72 19.14 14.19 -16.72
N PRO A 73 19.47 14.41 -18.00
CA PRO A 73 18.62 14.00 -19.12
C PRO A 73 18.45 12.48 -19.20
N PRO A 74 17.35 11.95 -19.78
CA PRO A 74 17.15 10.51 -19.88
C PRO A 74 18.22 9.84 -20.76
N CYS A 75 18.63 8.62 -20.38
CA CYS A 75 19.76 7.91 -21.00
C CYS A 75 19.54 7.38 -22.43
N GLY A 76 18.35 7.55 -23.02
CA GLY A 76 18.02 6.97 -24.33
C GLY A 76 19.02 7.32 -25.43
N GLU A 77 19.23 8.60 -25.68
CA GLU A 77 20.22 9.10 -26.67
C GLU A 77 21.39 9.86 -26.01
N ASN A 78 21.33 10.09 -24.70
CA ASN A 78 22.32 10.87 -23.98
C ASN A 78 23.37 9.97 -23.31
N PRO A 79 24.67 10.18 -23.57
CA PRO A 79 25.71 9.49 -22.82
C PRO A 79 25.71 9.95 -21.35
N PRO A 80 26.14 9.08 -20.40
CA PRO A 80 26.24 9.46 -18.99
C PRO A 80 27.11 10.71 -18.76
N PRO A 81 26.76 11.60 -17.81
CA PRO A 81 25.72 11.44 -16.79
C PRO A 81 24.31 11.72 -17.34
N CYS A 82 23.47 10.69 -17.28
CA CYS A 82 22.09 10.68 -17.74
C CYS A 82 21.27 9.92 -16.68
N CYS A 83 19.97 10.08 -16.62
CA CYS A 83 19.16 9.39 -15.62
C CYS A 83 18.34 8.25 -16.24
N ASP A 84 18.65 7.02 -15.85
CA ASP A 84 17.84 5.83 -16.12
C ASP A 84 17.22 5.35 -14.80
N PRO A 85 15.89 5.40 -14.64
CA PRO A 85 15.19 4.93 -13.44
C PRO A 85 15.46 3.45 -13.11
N ASN A 86 15.88 2.66 -14.10
CA ASN A 86 16.20 1.25 -13.97
C ASN A 86 17.68 0.99 -13.66
N ASP A 87 18.55 1.99 -13.86
CA ASP A 87 19.98 1.92 -13.55
C ASP A 87 20.39 3.01 -12.55
N PRO A 88 20.46 2.70 -11.25
CA PRO A 88 20.95 3.63 -10.22
C PRO A 88 22.35 4.18 -10.50
N GLY A 89 23.19 3.44 -11.24
CA GLY A 89 24.56 3.87 -11.59
C GLY A 89 24.62 4.89 -12.72
N SER A 90 23.51 5.16 -13.40
CA SER A 90 23.43 6.12 -14.51
C SER A 90 23.74 7.56 -14.07
N ASN A 91 23.40 7.90 -12.83
CA ASN A 91 23.57 9.24 -12.28
C ASN A 91 23.86 9.24 -10.77
N ALA A 92 24.91 9.95 -10.35
CA ALA A 92 25.31 10.03 -8.95
C ALA A 92 24.25 10.69 -8.04
N GLN A 93 23.55 11.73 -8.50
CA GLN A 93 22.49 12.38 -7.70
C GLN A 93 21.24 11.51 -7.57
N TYR A 94 20.96 10.68 -8.58
CA TYR A 94 19.91 9.68 -8.50
C TYR A 94 20.25 8.58 -7.51
N ALA A 95 21.49 8.08 -7.55
CA ALA A 95 22.01 7.13 -6.56
C ALA A 95 21.91 7.69 -5.14
N ASP A 96 22.35 8.94 -4.91
CA ASP A 96 22.26 9.60 -3.61
C ASP A 96 20.79 9.71 -3.12
N CYS A 97 19.84 9.97 -4.01
CA CYS A 97 18.42 9.97 -3.64
C CYS A 97 17.96 8.58 -3.20
N LEU A 98 18.31 7.55 -3.97
CA LEU A 98 17.96 6.16 -3.65
C LEU A 98 18.58 5.70 -2.33
N ASP A 99 19.81 6.13 -2.02
CA ASP A 99 20.47 5.83 -0.75
C ASP A 99 19.73 6.49 0.42
N ASN A 100 19.32 7.76 0.30
CA ASN A 100 18.49 8.43 1.30
C ASN A 100 17.12 7.75 1.46
N ALA A 101 16.50 7.33 0.36
CA ALA A 101 15.25 6.57 0.40
C ALA A 101 15.45 5.22 1.10
N GLN A 102 16.59 4.56 0.86
CA GLN A 102 16.96 3.30 1.50
C GLN A 102 17.13 3.46 3.01
N GLU A 103 17.73 4.56 3.50
CA GLU A 103 17.80 4.83 4.94
C GLU A 103 16.39 4.92 5.58
N ILE A 104 15.42 5.49 4.85
CA ILE A 104 14.04 5.54 5.32
C ILE A 104 13.42 4.13 5.32
N CYS A 105 13.68 3.34 4.28
CA CYS A 105 13.26 1.94 4.20
C CYS A 105 13.82 1.12 5.37
N ASP A 106 15.11 1.21 5.66
CA ASP A 106 15.75 0.51 6.78
C ASP A 106 15.12 0.91 8.12
N LYS A 107 14.83 2.20 8.29
CA LYS A 107 14.11 2.71 9.47
C LYS A 107 12.68 2.17 9.57
N MET A 108 12.01 1.99 8.43
CA MET A 108 10.67 1.40 8.37
C MET A 108 10.71 -0.09 8.69
N ASP A 109 11.72 -0.81 8.22
CA ASP A 109 11.94 -2.23 8.54
C ASP A 109 12.24 -2.42 10.03
N ALA A 110 13.09 -1.59 10.63
CA ALA A 110 13.33 -1.60 12.06
C ALA A 110 12.03 -1.37 12.87
N LYS A 111 11.14 -0.48 12.39
CA LYS A 111 9.82 -0.29 13.01
C LYS A 111 8.88 -1.47 12.81
N THR A 112 8.98 -2.19 11.69
CA THR A 112 8.26 -3.44 11.45
C THR A 112 8.69 -4.51 12.45
N VAL A 113 10.00 -4.68 12.67
CA VAL A 113 10.54 -5.60 13.69
C VAL A 113 10.04 -5.22 15.09
N ALA A 114 10.11 -3.94 15.47
CA ALA A 114 9.61 -3.48 16.77
C ALA A 114 8.09 -3.68 16.92
N ALA A 115 7.31 -3.44 15.85
CA ALA A 115 5.87 -3.69 15.86
C ALA A 115 5.55 -5.18 16.03
N GLU A 116 6.37 -6.06 15.47
CA GLU A 116 6.23 -7.51 15.61
C GLU A 116 6.48 -7.95 17.04
N GLN A 117 7.54 -7.43 17.67
CA GLN A 117 7.81 -7.69 19.07
C GLN A 117 6.65 -7.20 19.96
N HIS A 118 6.16 -5.98 19.75
CA HIS A 118 5.01 -5.47 20.49
C HIS A 118 3.73 -6.30 20.29
N LYS A 119 3.51 -6.84 19.09
CA LYS A 119 2.41 -7.77 18.81
C LYS A 119 2.56 -9.02 19.68
N ARG A 120 3.73 -9.66 19.66
CA ARG A 120 4.06 -10.85 20.45
C ARG A 120 3.87 -10.60 21.93
N ASP A 121 4.47 -9.55 22.49
CA ASP A 121 4.32 -9.18 23.90
C ASP A 121 2.85 -8.97 24.30
N ALA A 122 2.06 -8.34 23.42
CA ALA A 122 0.66 -8.07 23.67
C ALA A 122 -0.21 -9.33 23.63
N ILE A 123 0.15 -10.32 22.79
CA ILE A 123 -0.52 -11.62 22.75
C ILE A 123 -0.08 -12.47 23.96
N THR A 124 1.22 -12.61 24.20
CA THR A 124 1.78 -13.37 25.33
C THR A 124 1.17 -12.94 26.65
N ARG A 125 1.05 -11.63 26.91
CA ARG A 125 0.44 -11.09 28.14
C ARG A 125 -0.98 -11.59 28.41
N VAL A 126 -1.74 -11.91 27.36
CA VAL A 126 -3.14 -12.35 27.47
C VAL A 126 -3.27 -13.87 27.37
N CYS A 127 -2.47 -14.49 26.50
CA CYS A 127 -2.57 -15.91 26.17
C CYS A 127 -1.73 -16.82 27.07
N SER A 128 -0.77 -16.29 27.84
CA SER A 128 0.02 -17.07 28.82
C SER A 128 -0.82 -17.67 29.96
N GLN A 129 -2.07 -17.23 30.07
CA GLN A 129 -3.06 -17.76 31.02
C GLN A 129 -3.71 -19.07 30.53
N LEU A 130 -3.48 -19.46 29.27
CA LEU A 130 -4.01 -20.68 28.68
C LEU A 130 -3.07 -21.86 28.91
N THR A 131 -3.61 -23.04 29.21
CA THR A 131 -2.85 -24.29 29.17
C THR A 131 -2.57 -24.71 27.73
N THR A 132 -1.61 -25.61 27.54
CA THR A 132 -1.31 -26.18 26.23
C THR A 132 -2.52 -26.92 25.66
N GLU A 133 -3.30 -27.66 26.46
CA GLU A 133 -4.52 -28.30 25.93
C GLU A 133 -5.57 -27.29 25.51
N GLN A 134 -5.68 -26.14 26.19
CA GLN A 134 -6.60 -25.08 25.80
C GLN A 134 -6.17 -24.41 24.50
N LEU A 135 -4.88 -24.17 24.27
CA LEU A 135 -4.39 -23.58 23.03
C LEU A 135 -4.43 -24.56 21.85
N CYS A 136 -4.10 -25.83 22.10
CA CYS A 136 -3.84 -26.82 21.06
C CYS A 136 -5.03 -27.74 20.78
N GLY A 137 -5.90 -27.95 21.77
CA GLY A 137 -7.05 -28.85 21.69
C GLY A 137 -8.42 -28.14 21.65
N ALA A 138 -8.47 -26.81 21.60
CA ALA A 138 -9.75 -26.08 21.57
C ALA A 138 -10.50 -26.28 20.24
N SER A 139 -11.51 -27.14 20.26
CA SER A 139 -12.41 -27.43 19.13
C SER A 139 -13.76 -26.69 19.22
N THR A 140 -13.85 -25.63 20.03
CA THR A 140 -15.11 -24.90 20.22
C THR A 140 -15.47 -24.08 18.99
N PRO A 141 -16.75 -24.05 18.55
CA PRO A 141 -17.18 -23.25 17.41
C PRO A 141 -16.79 -21.77 17.55
N GLY A 142 -16.11 -21.23 16.54
CA GLY A 142 -15.64 -19.85 16.49
C GLY A 142 -14.22 -19.62 16.99
N LEU A 143 -13.55 -20.61 17.59
CA LEU A 143 -12.12 -20.60 17.91
C LEU A 143 -11.33 -21.32 16.80
N ASN A 144 -10.47 -20.59 16.08
CA ASN A 144 -9.74 -21.12 14.91
C ASN A 144 -8.32 -21.64 15.24
N PHE A 145 -8.03 -21.92 16.51
CA PHE A 145 -6.69 -22.34 16.93
C PHE A 145 -6.27 -23.67 16.29
N VAL A 146 -7.18 -24.64 16.18
CA VAL A 146 -6.92 -25.92 15.50
C VAL A 146 -6.54 -25.71 14.04
N THR A 147 -7.24 -24.85 13.32
CA THR A 147 -6.92 -24.53 11.91
C THR A 147 -5.59 -23.80 11.78
N LEU A 148 -5.29 -22.86 12.68
CA LEU A 148 -4.01 -22.15 12.67
C LEU A 148 -2.85 -23.09 12.99
N ASN A 149 -3.01 -23.98 13.98
CA ASN A 149 -2.01 -24.99 14.33
C ASN A 149 -1.75 -25.95 13.15
N ALA A 150 -2.80 -26.44 12.48
CA ALA A 150 -2.64 -27.27 11.29
C ALA A 150 -1.90 -26.54 10.15
N GLY A 151 -2.15 -25.23 9.99
CA GLY A 151 -1.38 -24.39 9.06
C GLY A 151 0.09 -24.27 9.46
N CYS A 152 0.39 -24.16 10.75
CA CYS A 152 1.75 -24.12 11.27
C CYS A 152 2.49 -25.44 11.10
N GLU A 153 1.83 -26.58 11.33
CA GLU A 153 2.35 -27.91 11.05
C GLU A 153 2.70 -28.09 9.57
N ALA A 154 1.86 -27.54 8.67
CA ALA A 154 2.13 -27.59 7.24
C ALA A 154 3.33 -26.71 6.82
N LEU A 155 3.59 -25.62 7.54
CA LEU A 155 4.65 -24.65 7.20
C LEU A 155 5.99 -24.96 7.88
N ILE A 156 5.98 -25.54 9.08
CA ILE A 156 7.16 -25.76 9.91
C ILE A 156 7.29 -27.26 10.20
N PRO A 157 8.20 -27.97 9.53
CA PRO A 157 8.48 -29.36 9.83
C PRO A 157 8.90 -29.53 11.30
N GLY A 158 8.20 -30.40 12.04
CA GLY A 158 8.45 -30.61 13.48
C GLY A 158 7.78 -29.59 14.41
N TYR A 159 6.77 -28.85 13.93
CA TYR A 159 5.98 -27.97 14.78
C TYR A 159 5.36 -28.72 15.97
N GLU A 160 5.67 -28.27 17.18
CA GLU A 160 4.98 -28.68 18.40
C GLU A 160 4.08 -27.54 18.87
N CYS A 161 2.81 -27.84 19.13
CA CYS A 161 1.88 -26.82 19.58
C CYS A 161 2.16 -26.39 21.02
N ASN A 162 2.64 -25.15 21.17
CA ASN A 162 2.71 -24.39 22.42
C ASN A 162 2.62 -22.89 22.08
N LEU A 163 2.47 -22.02 23.08
CA LEU A 163 2.26 -20.58 22.83
C LEU A 163 3.44 -19.92 22.09
N GLU A 164 4.66 -20.32 22.40
CA GLU A 164 5.87 -19.76 21.81
C GLU A 164 5.98 -20.14 20.33
N ASN A 165 5.91 -21.43 20.01
CA ASN A 165 5.94 -21.96 18.64
C ASN A 165 4.76 -21.43 17.81
N PHE A 166 3.58 -21.29 18.42
CA PHE A 166 2.40 -20.72 17.76
C PHE A 166 2.65 -19.25 17.38
N LEU A 167 3.23 -18.45 18.28
CA LEU A 167 3.59 -17.06 17.99
C LEU A 167 4.71 -16.97 16.96
N ASP A 168 5.64 -17.91 16.95
CA ASP A 168 6.69 -18.00 15.94
C ASP A 168 6.17 -18.34 14.56
N CYS A 169 5.20 -19.24 14.47
CA CYS A 169 4.53 -19.54 13.21
C CYS A 169 3.69 -18.35 12.70
N VAL A 170 2.77 -17.85 13.53
CA VAL A 170 1.82 -16.79 13.14
C VAL A 170 2.53 -15.44 12.93
N GLY A 171 3.67 -15.23 13.59
CA GLY A 171 4.50 -14.03 13.48
C GLY A 171 5.73 -14.13 12.58
N GLY A 172 6.10 -15.33 12.15
CA GLY A 172 7.28 -15.58 11.32
C GLY A 172 6.88 -15.91 9.88
N PRO A 173 6.88 -17.19 9.47
CA PRO A 173 6.73 -17.59 8.07
C PRO A 173 5.42 -17.09 7.42
N LEU A 174 4.29 -17.26 8.11
CA LEU A 174 2.96 -16.91 7.60
C LEU A 174 2.83 -15.40 7.35
N GLN A 175 3.44 -14.62 8.23
CA GLN A 175 3.38 -13.17 8.17
C GLN A 175 4.39 -12.58 7.19
N LYS A 176 5.59 -13.18 7.11
CA LYS A 176 6.58 -12.84 6.09
C LYS A 176 6.03 -13.07 4.69
N GLN A 177 5.36 -14.22 4.47
CA GLN A 177 4.76 -14.54 3.18
C GLN A 177 3.65 -13.53 2.81
N LEU A 178 2.81 -13.12 3.76
CA LEU A 178 1.82 -12.06 3.55
C LEU A 178 2.48 -10.70 3.28
N ALA A 179 3.52 -10.34 4.05
CA ALA A 179 4.24 -9.08 3.87
C ALA A 179 4.98 -9.01 2.53
N GLU A 180 5.59 -10.11 2.08
CA GLU A 180 6.24 -10.21 0.76
C GLU A 180 5.22 -10.09 -0.37
N GLN A 181 4.05 -10.74 -0.25
CA GLN A 181 2.95 -10.57 -1.20
C GLN A 181 2.46 -9.11 -1.21
N MET A 182 2.32 -8.46 -0.06
CA MET A 182 1.92 -7.06 0.02
C MET A 182 2.99 -6.11 -0.53
N SER A 183 4.28 -6.34 -0.25
CA SER A 183 5.38 -5.55 -0.80
C SER A 183 5.47 -5.71 -2.31
N ALA A 184 5.29 -6.91 -2.86
CA ALA A 184 5.24 -7.13 -4.30
C ALA A 184 4.05 -6.43 -4.97
N LEU A 185 2.92 -6.29 -4.26
CA LEU A 185 1.74 -5.57 -4.75
C LEU A 185 1.87 -4.04 -4.65
N LEU A 186 2.69 -3.56 -3.72
CA LEU A 186 2.90 -2.13 -3.45
C LEU A 186 4.23 -1.64 -4.01
N ASP A 187 4.90 -2.45 -4.82
CA ASP A 187 6.14 -2.06 -5.51
C ASP A 187 5.82 -0.97 -6.55
N PRO A 188 6.48 0.20 -6.49
CA PRO A 188 6.27 1.27 -7.46
C PRO A 188 6.69 0.89 -8.89
N ARG A 189 7.43 -0.21 -9.08
CA ARG A 189 7.78 -0.81 -10.37
C ARG A 189 6.69 -1.73 -10.94
N ALA A 190 5.62 -2.00 -10.20
CA ALA A 190 4.50 -2.83 -10.64
C ALA A 190 3.21 -1.99 -10.83
N PRO A 191 3.14 -1.09 -11.82
CA PRO A 191 1.96 -0.25 -12.05
C PRO A 191 0.70 -1.06 -12.39
N GLU A 192 0.82 -2.32 -12.81
CA GLU A 192 -0.30 -3.14 -13.31
C GLU A 192 -0.94 -4.07 -12.26
N ALA A 193 -0.27 -4.36 -11.14
CA ALA A 193 -0.72 -5.40 -10.21
C ALA A 193 -1.92 -4.98 -9.33
N ILE A 194 -2.06 -3.69 -9.04
CA ILE A 194 -3.05 -3.19 -8.07
C ILE A 194 -4.47 -3.14 -8.65
N ALA A 195 -4.62 -2.97 -9.97
CA ALA A 195 -5.93 -2.91 -10.62
C ALA A 195 -6.61 -4.29 -10.78
N LEU A 196 -5.88 -5.39 -10.55
CA LEU A 196 -6.30 -6.76 -10.87
C LEU A 196 -6.81 -7.56 -9.67
N ILE A 197 -6.79 -7.02 -8.45
CA ILE A 197 -7.24 -7.75 -7.24
C ILE A 197 -8.50 -7.08 -6.66
N PRO A 198 -9.70 -7.66 -6.88
CA PRO A 198 -10.94 -7.15 -6.30
C PRO A 198 -10.91 -7.28 -4.77
N GLY A 199 -11.26 -6.21 -4.03
CA GLY A 199 -11.46 -6.23 -2.58
C GLY A 199 -10.27 -5.76 -1.73
N LEU A 200 -9.10 -5.50 -2.33
CA LEU A 200 -7.93 -4.95 -1.62
C LEU A 200 -8.13 -3.49 -1.19
N ASP A 201 -8.90 -2.74 -1.97
CA ASP A 201 -9.43 -1.40 -1.71
C ASP A 201 -10.18 -1.29 -0.38
N THR A 202 -10.95 -2.32 -0.01
CA THR A 202 -11.67 -2.35 1.27
C THR A 202 -10.79 -2.64 2.49
N GLN A 203 -9.59 -3.21 2.31
CA GLN A 203 -8.66 -3.54 3.39
C GLN A 203 -7.55 -2.50 3.59
N ILE A 204 -7.31 -1.64 2.59
CA ILE A 204 -6.28 -0.57 2.59
C ILE A 204 -6.93 0.83 2.80
N THR A 205 -8.01 0.91 3.57
CA THR A 205 -8.58 2.21 3.96
C THR A 205 -7.60 3.03 4.80
N GLY A 206 -7.32 4.27 4.39
CA GLY A 206 -6.50 5.21 5.16
C GLY A 206 -5.00 5.26 4.80
N ILE A 207 -4.52 4.49 3.82
CA ILE A 207 -3.08 4.50 3.45
C ILE A 207 -2.84 5.27 2.14
N PRO A 208 -1.99 6.31 2.13
CA PRO A 208 -1.75 7.12 0.93
C PRO A 208 -1.03 6.32 -0.17
N ILE A 209 -1.66 6.22 -1.34
CA ILE A 209 -1.10 5.60 -2.54
C ILE A 209 -1.06 6.66 -3.64
N ALA A 210 0.07 6.75 -4.35
CA ALA A 210 0.23 7.67 -5.48
C ALA A 210 -0.31 7.04 -6.78
N ARG A 211 -1.14 7.80 -7.50
CA ARG A 211 -1.60 7.48 -8.86
C ARG A 211 -1.10 8.54 -9.83
N LYS A 212 -0.53 8.10 -10.94
CA LYS A 212 -0.02 8.94 -12.02
C LYS A 212 -0.98 8.82 -13.21
N VAL A 213 -1.48 9.94 -13.73
CA VAL A 213 -2.27 9.99 -14.97
C VAL A 213 -1.71 11.08 -15.87
N SER A 214 -1.65 10.81 -17.17
CA SER A 214 -1.07 11.73 -18.15
C SER A 214 -2.17 12.38 -18.98
N GLY A 215 -1.91 13.60 -19.44
CA GLY A 215 -2.78 14.34 -20.36
C GLY A 215 -1.95 15.25 -21.26
N SER A 216 -2.63 15.92 -22.19
CA SER A 216 -2.06 16.89 -23.11
C SER A 216 -3.03 18.05 -23.25
N LEU A 217 -2.53 19.28 -23.28
CA LEU A 217 -3.37 20.48 -23.36
C LEU A 217 -3.02 21.31 -24.56
N ALA A 218 -4.02 21.66 -25.36
CA ALA A 218 -3.90 22.73 -26.35
C ALA A 218 -3.81 24.11 -25.67
N PRO A 219 -3.22 25.14 -26.32
CA PRO A 219 -3.03 26.44 -25.69
C PRO A 219 -4.34 27.09 -25.29
N GLY A 220 -4.46 27.50 -24.02
CA GLY A 220 -5.66 28.12 -23.47
C GLY A 220 -6.79 27.15 -23.12
N LYS A 221 -6.59 25.85 -23.31
CA LYS A 221 -7.54 24.81 -22.94
C LYS A 221 -7.33 24.32 -21.52
N ALA A 222 -8.33 23.60 -21.04
CA ALA A 222 -8.28 22.97 -19.73
C ALA A 222 -8.83 21.55 -19.75
N ASP A 223 -8.24 20.71 -18.91
CA ASP A 223 -8.70 19.38 -18.61
C ASP A 223 -9.28 19.37 -17.21
N VAL A 224 -10.35 18.60 -17.02
CA VAL A 224 -11.00 18.42 -15.72
C VAL A 224 -10.99 16.95 -15.34
N TRP A 225 -10.42 16.67 -14.18
CA TRP A 225 -10.29 15.33 -13.61
C TRP A 225 -11.17 15.20 -12.38
N ALA A 226 -12.02 14.18 -12.35
CA ALA A 226 -12.79 13.79 -11.17
C ALA A 226 -11.93 12.94 -10.23
N LEU A 227 -12.10 13.16 -8.92
CA LEU A 227 -11.42 12.45 -7.86
C LEU A 227 -12.38 12.23 -6.68
N ASP A 228 -12.65 10.98 -6.36
CA ASP A 228 -13.40 10.64 -5.17
C ASP A 228 -12.58 10.82 -3.90
N GLY A 229 -13.19 11.42 -2.88
CA GLY A 229 -12.59 11.69 -1.59
C GLY A 229 -13.51 11.31 -0.44
N THR A 230 -12.91 10.84 0.65
CA THR A 230 -13.59 10.61 1.93
C THR A 230 -13.31 11.77 2.87
N ALA A 231 -14.30 12.19 3.68
CA ALA A 231 -14.13 13.26 4.66
C ALA A 231 -12.87 13.07 5.51
N GLU A 232 -12.15 14.17 5.77
CA GLU A 232 -10.89 14.26 6.52
C GLU A 232 -9.68 13.56 5.90
N ASP A 233 -9.83 12.80 4.80
CA ASP A 233 -8.68 12.15 4.18
C ASP A 233 -7.75 13.18 3.52
N PRO A 234 -6.42 13.05 3.70
CA PRO A 234 -5.46 13.90 3.04
C PRO A 234 -5.44 13.62 1.53
N VAL A 235 -5.36 14.68 0.74
CA VAL A 235 -5.09 14.62 -0.69
C VAL A 235 -3.90 15.51 -1.00
N LYS A 236 -2.94 14.98 -1.77
CA LYS A 236 -1.85 15.74 -2.37
C LYS A 236 -1.98 15.62 -3.89
N VAL A 237 -1.96 16.74 -4.58
CA VAL A 237 -1.97 16.80 -6.04
C VAL A 237 -0.76 17.58 -6.49
N LEU A 238 -0.03 17.02 -7.44
CA LEU A 238 1.12 17.63 -8.08
C LEU A 238 0.91 17.58 -9.59
N VAL A 239 1.11 18.72 -10.26
CA VAL A 239 1.21 18.76 -11.72
C VAL A 239 2.68 18.65 -12.12
N ARG A 240 2.93 17.86 -13.15
CA ARG A 240 4.24 17.68 -13.78
C ARG A 240 4.13 17.99 -15.25
N LEU A 241 5.16 18.60 -15.80
CA LEU A 241 5.30 18.83 -17.22
C LEU A 241 5.98 17.64 -17.89
N ARG A 242 5.83 17.49 -19.19
CA ARG A 242 6.60 16.51 -19.96
C ARG A 242 7.31 17.24 -21.09
N ASP A 243 8.37 16.64 -21.60
CA ASP A 243 9.11 17.19 -22.73
C ASP A 243 8.23 17.10 -23.98
N ASP A 244 7.68 18.24 -24.37
CA ASP A 244 6.82 18.40 -25.55
C ASP A 244 7.60 19.04 -26.72
N ASN A 245 8.84 19.50 -26.46
CA ASN A 245 9.71 20.15 -27.42
C ASN A 245 10.80 19.23 -27.97
N GLY A 246 10.99 18.05 -27.38
CA GLY A 246 12.05 17.10 -27.75
C GLY A 246 13.46 17.61 -27.40
N ASN A 247 13.56 18.59 -26.50
CA ASN A 247 14.82 19.19 -26.07
C ASN A 247 14.92 19.29 -24.53
N GLY A 248 14.11 18.52 -23.82
CA GLY A 248 14.04 18.53 -22.37
C GLY A 248 13.36 19.77 -21.79
N THR A 249 12.48 20.45 -22.55
CA THR A 249 11.71 21.60 -22.07
C THR A 249 10.23 21.45 -22.39
N SER A 250 9.37 22.17 -21.69
CA SER A 250 7.93 22.18 -21.94
C SER A 250 7.43 23.58 -22.27
N ASN A 251 6.52 23.69 -23.23
CA ASN A 251 5.79 24.92 -23.54
C ASN A 251 4.54 25.10 -22.67
N LEU A 252 4.20 24.13 -21.84
CA LEU A 252 3.03 24.20 -20.99
C LEU A 252 3.32 25.03 -19.74
N GLU A 253 2.55 26.11 -19.55
CA GLU A 253 2.42 26.78 -18.26
C GLU A 253 1.13 26.29 -17.57
N PRO A 254 1.23 25.35 -16.61
CA PRO A 254 0.06 24.73 -16.03
C PRO A 254 -0.50 25.59 -14.89
N VAL A 255 -1.80 25.83 -14.95
CA VAL A 255 -2.57 26.45 -13.86
C VAL A 255 -3.44 25.39 -13.23
N LEU A 256 -3.19 25.08 -11.96
CA LEU A 256 -3.95 24.11 -11.18
C LEU A 256 -5.06 24.81 -10.41
N THR A 257 -6.29 24.34 -10.59
CA THR A 257 -7.46 24.78 -9.81
C THR A 257 -8.11 23.56 -9.16
N TYR A 258 -8.46 23.69 -7.89
CA TYR A 258 -9.23 22.67 -7.17
C TYR A 258 -10.68 23.12 -7.07
N ILE A 259 -11.59 22.26 -7.52
CA ILE A 259 -13.01 22.55 -7.70
C ILE A 259 -13.81 21.68 -6.71
N GLY A 260 -14.84 22.29 -6.13
CA GLY A 260 -15.75 21.65 -5.19
C GLY A 260 -16.59 20.56 -5.83
N THR A 261 -17.43 19.93 -5.03
CA THR A 261 -18.23 18.78 -5.48
C THR A 261 -19.36 19.13 -6.43
N ASP A 262 -19.60 20.41 -6.68
CA ASP A 262 -20.56 20.90 -7.67
C ASP A 262 -20.00 20.88 -9.11
N GLY A 263 -18.71 20.57 -9.27
CA GLY A 263 -18.06 20.47 -10.59
C GLY A 263 -17.73 21.80 -11.25
N VAL A 264 -18.04 22.93 -10.61
CA VAL A 264 -17.89 24.25 -11.21
C VAL A 264 -17.27 25.29 -10.29
N THR A 265 -17.47 25.22 -8.98
CA THR A 265 -17.00 26.28 -8.07
C THR A 265 -15.58 26.00 -7.59
N PRO A 266 -14.59 26.88 -7.87
CA PRO A 266 -13.26 26.77 -7.28
C PRO A 266 -13.35 26.83 -5.75
N VAL A 267 -12.68 25.91 -5.07
CA VAL A 267 -12.65 25.92 -3.62
C VAL A 267 -11.74 27.06 -3.15
N PRO A 268 -12.23 28.00 -2.34
CA PRO A 268 -11.43 29.12 -1.86
C PRO A 268 -10.35 28.66 -0.86
N ASN A 269 -9.33 29.51 -0.67
CA ASN A 269 -8.26 29.32 0.32
C ASN A 269 -7.44 28.04 0.16
N VAL A 270 -7.30 27.52 -1.07
CA VAL A 270 -6.34 26.46 -1.36
C VAL A 270 -4.95 27.07 -1.48
N SER A 271 -4.07 26.72 -0.54
CA SER A 271 -2.65 27.08 -0.62
C SER A 271 -1.97 26.23 -1.69
N PHE A 272 -1.82 26.79 -2.88
CA PHE A 272 -0.99 26.20 -3.93
C PHE A 272 0.48 26.52 -3.63
N ALA A 273 1.27 25.49 -3.37
CA ALA A 273 2.71 25.61 -3.34
C ALA A 273 3.25 25.45 -4.76
N THR A 274 4.33 26.16 -5.06
CA THR A 274 5.04 26.03 -6.33
C THR A 274 6.38 25.34 -6.09
N ALA A 275 6.66 24.29 -6.86
CA ALA A 275 7.95 23.61 -6.86
C ALA A 275 8.58 23.71 -8.27
N PRO A 276 9.91 23.58 -8.41
CA PRO A 276 10.53 23.43 -9.72
C PRO A 276 9.79 22.34 -10.52
N CYS A 277 9.44 22.64 -11.77
CA CYS A 277 8.90 21.63 -12.66
C CYS A 277 9.97 20.58 -12.92
N ASN A 278 9.53 19.34 -13.15
CA ASN A 278 10.39 18.27 -13.61
C ASN A 278 11.05 18.62 -14.94
N VAL A 279 10.23 18.94 -15.94
CA VAL A 279 10.72 19.49 -17.20
C VAL A 279 10.69 21.01 -17.08
N PRO A 280 11.82 21.71 -17.27
CA PRO A 280 11.85 23.16 -17.28
C PRO A 280 10.82 23.74 -18.24
N ASN A 281 9.93 24.57 -17.70
CA ASN A 281 8.98 25.31 -18.50
C ASN A 281 9.70 26.49 -19.17
N VAL A 282 9.63 26.58 -20.49
CA VAL A 282 10.21 27.72 -21.24
C VAL A 282 9.55 29.05 -20.87
N CYS A 283 8.33 29.01 -20.36
CA CYS A 283 7.60 30.17 -19.86
C CYS A 283 8.02 30.61 -18.45
N GLY A 284 8.96 29.89 -17.82
CA GLY A 284 9.62 30.30 -16.57
C GLY A 284 8.79 30.13 -15.29
N ARG A 285 7.63 29.47 -15.36
CA ARG A 285 6.79 29.22 -14.19
C ARG A 285 7.05 27.86 -13.53
N PRO A 286 7.12 27.81 -12.19
CA PRO A 286 7.19 26.56 -11.43
C PRO A 286 5.87 25.79 -11.47
N CYS A 287 5.94 24.50 -11.17
CA CYS A 287 4.81 23.59 -11.22
C CYS A 287 3.94 23.71 -9.96
N PRO A 288 2.61 23.82 -10.12
CA PRO A 288 1.70 23.94 -8.99
C PRO A 288 1.45 22.58 -8.34
N GLN A 289 1.35 22.61 -7.01
CA GLN A 289 0.89 21.50 -6.21
C GLN A 289 0.04 22.01 -5.04
N PHE A 290 -0.82 21.16 -4.50
CA PHE A 290 -1.48 21.45 -3.22
C PHE A 290 -1.56 20.20 -2.35
N LYS A 291 -1.71 20.45 -1.05
CA LYS A 291 -2.02 19.43 -0.05
C LYS A 291 -3.16 19.93 0.82
N ARG A 292 -4.17 19.11 1.02
CA ARG A 292 -5.32 19.45 1.88
C ARG A 292 -5.97 18.19 2.44
N ARG A 293 -7.03 18.38 3.24
CA ARG A 293 -7.99 17.33 3.57
C ARG A 293 -9.30 17.56 2.81
N PHE A 294 -10.00 16.49 2.50
CA PHE A 294 -11.37 16.59 1.97
C PHE A 294 -12.31 17.05 3.10
N PRO A 295 -13.11 18.11 2.90
CA PRO A 295 -14.00 18.62 3.94
C PRO A 295 -15.20 17.70 4.20
N PHE A 296 -15.61 16.90 3.22
CA PHE A 296 -16.67 15.90 3.31
C PHE A 296 -16.46 14.80 2.26
N THR A 297 -17.19 13.69 2.38
CA THR A 297 -17.13 12.59 1.41
C THR A 297 -17.87 12.96 0.13
N GLY A 298 -17.24 12.79 -1.03
CA GLY A 298 -17.83 13.08 -2.34
C GLY A 298 -16.78 13.14 -3.45
N THR A 299 -17.24 13.43 -4.68
CA THR A 299 -16.38 13.60 -5.85
C THR A 299 -15.97 15.06 -5.98
N TYR A 300 -14.67 15.32 -6.05
CA TYR A 300 -14.09 16.64 -6.26
C TYR A 300 -13.43 16.70 -7.63
N PHE A 301 -13.08 17.89 -8.10
CA PHE A 301 -12.50 18.04 -9.42
C PHE A 301 -11.19 18.82 -9.39
N ILE A 302 -10.29 18.43 -10.27
CA ILE A 302 -9.00 19.06 -10.48
C ILE A 302 -9.02 19.59 -11.91
N LYS A 303 -8.95 20.91 -12.06
CA LYS A 303 -8.79 21.54 -13.37
C LYS A 303 -7.33 21.91 -13.59
N ILE A 304 -6.79 21.49 -14.73
CA ILE A 304 -5.46 21.90 -15.20
C ILE A 304 -5.66 22.66 -16.48
N GLN A 305 -5.13 23.88 -16.53
CA GLN A 305 -5.27 24.76 -17.67
C GLN A 305 -3.91 25.13 -18.23
N ALA A 306 -3.78 25.13 -19.55
CA ALA A 306 -2.65 25.71 -20.25
C ALA A 306 -2.79 27.23 -20.30
N SER A 307 -2.04 27.93 -19.45
CA SER A 307 -1.93 29.40 -19.55
C SER A 307 -1.38 29.79 -20.91
N GLN A 308 -1.92 30.85 -21.50
CA GLN A 308 -1.37 31.49 -22.72
C GLN A 308 -0.48 32.69 -22.38
N ALA A 309 -0.15 32.89 -21.09
CA ALA A 309 0.76 33.94 -20.68
C ALA A 309 2.13 33.75 -21.37
N ASN A 310 2.83 34.86 -21.66
CA ASN A 310 4.20 34.84 -22.17
C ASN A 310 4.44 33.99 -23.44
N GLY A 311 3.40 33.68 -24.23
CA GLY A 311 3.53 32.93 -25.48
C GLY A 311 3.56 31.41 -25.33
N CYS A 312 3.20 30.85 -24.18
CA CYS A 312 3.07 29.40 -23.97
C CYS A 312 2.04 28.78 -24.91
N THR A 313 2.33 27.60 -25.45
CA THR A 313 1.54 26.97 -26.51
C THR A 313 0.82 25.69 -26.07
N GLY A 314 0.64 25.49 -24.77
CA GLY A 314 0.15 24.21 -24.24
C GLY A 314 1.25 23.14 -24.24
N GLY A 315 0.89 21.89 -24.01
CA GLY A 315 1.85 20.80 -23.93
C GLY A 315 1.40 19.62 -23.08
N ASP A 316 2.32 18.68 -22.91
CA ASP A 316 2.07 17.42 -22.21
C ASP A 316 2.29 17.55 -20.70
N TYR A 317 1.47 16.87 -19.92
CA TYR A 317 1.57 16.87 -18.47
C TYR A 317 1.24 15.51 -17.85
N GLN A 318 1.55 15.41 -16.56
CA GLN A 318 1.15 14.30 -15.71
C GLN A 318 0.65 14.84 -14.37
N ILE A 319 -0.50 14.34 -13.92
CA ILE A 319 -0.99 14.56 -12.57
C ILE A 319 -0.54 13.41 -11.70
N VAL A 320 0.04 13.74 -10.55
CA VAL A 320 0.24 12.78 -9.48
C VAL A 320 -0.70 13.11 -8.34
N VAL A 321 -1.62 12.18 -8.08
CA VAL A 321 -2.60 12.29 -7.00
C VAL A 321 -2.29 11.25 -5.95
N VAL A 322 -2.15 11.71 -4.71
CA VAL A 322 -1.91 10.86 -3.55
C VAL A 322 -3.12 10.97 -2.64
N THR A 323 -3.86 9.87 -2.50
CA THR A 323 -5.03 9.74 -1.63
C THR A 323 -4.95 8.43 -0.83
N PRO A 324 -5.54 8.38 0.37
CA PRO A 324 -5.86 7.14 1.03
C PRO A 324 -6.63 6.18 0.11
N GLY A 325 -6.15 4.94 -0.02
CA GLY A 325 -6.77 3.93 -0.89
C GLY A 325 -6.40 4.05 -2.37
N GLY A 326 -5.74 5.14 -2.79
CA GLY A 326 -5.20 5.28 -4.14
C GLY A 326 -6.26 5.44 -5.23
N ASN A 327 -7.29 6.25 -4.95
CA ASN A 327 -8.32 6.59 -5.92
C ASN A 327 -7.68 7.15 -7.20
N VAL A 328 -7.98 6.53 -8.34
CA VAL A 328 -7.45 6.94 -9.64
C VAL A 328 -8.26 8.13 -10.16
N PRO A 329 -7.63 9.27 -10.47
CA PRO A 329 -8.32 10.39 -11.10
C PRO A 329 -8.87 9.99 -12.46
N THR A 330 -10.11 10.40 -12.77
CA THR A 330 -10.77 10.10 -14.04
C THR A 330 -10.93 11.37 -14.85
N LEU A 331 -10.48 11.40 -16.10
CA LEU A 331 -10.69 12.53 -17.00
C LEU A 331 -12.17 12.62 -17.36
N ILE A 332 -12.80 13.75 -17.07
CA ILE A 332 -14.23 13.99 -17.36
C ILE A 332 -14.47 15.03 -18.45
N ALA A 333 -13.49 15.90 -18.68
CA ALA A 333 -13.52 16.89 -19.74
C ALA A 333 -12.08 17.12 -20.23
N ASP A 334 -11.92 17.08 -21.55
CA ASP A 334 -10.64 17.13 -22.25
C ASP A 334 -10.63 18.35 -23.18
N ASP A 335 -9.57 19.15 -23.12
CA ASP A 335 -9.34 20.32 -23.95
C ASP A 335 -10.52 21.33 -24.03
N VAL A 336 -11.24 21.50 -22.91
CA VAL A 336 -12.39 22.40 -22.84
C VAL A 336 -11.97 23.86 -22.71
N ASN A 337 -12.88 24.76 -23.09
CA ASN A 337 -12.69 26.18 -22.81
C ASN A 337 -12.86 26.41 -21.29
N PRO A 338 -11.91 27.12 -20.64
CA PRO A 338 -11.76 27.18 -19.18
C PRO A 338 -12.83 27.99 -18.44
#